data_AF-A0A0G1UFH3-F1
#
_entry.id   AF-A0A0G1UFH3-F1
#
_cell.length_a   1.000
_cell.length_b   1.000
_cell.length_c   1.000
_cell.angle_alpha   90.00
_cell.angle_beta   90.00
_cell.angle_gamma   90.00
#
_symmetry.space_group_name_H-M   'P 1'
#
loop_
_entity.id
_entity.type
_entity.pdbx_description
1 polymer ?
#
loop_
_entity_poly.entity_id
_entity_poly.type
_entity_poly.pdbx_seq_one_letter_code
_entity_poly.pdbx_strand_id
1 'polypeptide(L)'
;QSAKEGTLIHETVEKLLIGEKPDIDPSIAPAVKAFLEFADKNNIQVDSTHIEKRIFNPEHRYAGTIDALALIGGKFGVLDIKTSQSIYRDYNLQTSAYMDALTRDPLLAGLNTRWILRIDQNKGCLRCGATMRSKGGRDKIKNPTRGACIENNHEWSEPRGVVELKEFPYWQADFDAFLGAKKLWEWENEYWLKKISYLA
;
A
#
# COMPACT_ATOMS: atom_id res chain seq x y z
N GLN A 1 -16.97 -4.75 7.16
CA GLN A 1 -17.03 -3.27 7.27
C GLN A 1 -15.65 -2.60 7.29
N SER A 2 -14.59 -3.18 7.89
CA SER A 2 -13.22 -2.61 7.87
C SER A 2 -12.63 -2.35 6.47
N ALA A 3 -13.01 -3.15 5.46
CA ALA A 3 -12.51 -2.98 4.09
C ALA A 3 -13.03 -1.71 3.37
N LYS A 4 -14.25 -1.24 3.69
CA LYS A 4 -14.93 -0.21 2.87
C LYS A 4 -14.20 1.14 2.84
N GLU A 5 -13.81 1.66 4.00
CA GLU A 5 -13.08 2.94 4.09
C GLU A 5 -11.71 2.84 3.41
N GLY A 6 -11.01 1.72 3.61
CA GLY A 6 -9.71 1.50 3.00
C GLY A 6 -9.78 1.43 1.47
N THR A 7 -10.78 0.72 0.95
CA THR A 7 -11.08 0.66 -0.49
C THR A 7 -11.43 2.05 -1.02
N LEU A 8 -12.28 2.80 -0.32
CA LEU A 8 -12.68 4.13 -0.75
C LEU A 8 -11.50 5.12 -0.82
N ILE A 9 -10.60 5.11 0.18
CA ILE A 9 -9.38 5.92 0.15
C ILE A 9 -8.51 5.50 -1.05
N HIS A 10 -8.28 4.20 -1.23
CA HIS A 10 -7.44 3.66 -2.30
C HIS A 10 -7.96 4.09 -3.69
N GLU A 11 -9.22 3.76 -4.01
CA GLU A 11 -9.85 4.11 -5.29
C GLU A 11 -9.89 5.63 -5.55
N THR A 12 -10.10 6.43 -4.51
CA THR A 12 -10.11 7.91 -4.63
C THR A 12 -8.71 8.43 -4.95
N VAL A 13 -7.69 7.90 -4.29
CA VAL A 13 -6.28 8.29 -4.50
C VAL A 13 -5.81 7.91 -5.90
N GLU A 14 -6.16 6.74 -6.41
CA GLU A 14 -5.81 6.32 -7.77
C GLU A 14 -6.35 7.30 -8.83
N LYS A 15 -7.62 7.69 -8.73
CA LYS A 15 -8.23 8.69 -9.60
C LYS A 15 -7.51 10.03 -9.53
N LEU A 16 -7.17 10.47 -8.31
CA LEU A 16 -6.43 11.73 -8.12
C LEU A 16 -5.02 11.68 -8.72
N LEU A 17 -4.33 10.53 -8.64
CA LEU A 17 -2.98 10.35 -9.20
C LEU A 17 -2.94 10.52 -10.73
N ILE A 18 -4.04 10.20 -11.41
CA ILE A 18 -4.17 10.38 -12.87
C ILE A 18 -4.82 11.71 -13.26
N GLY A 19 -5.02 12.62 -12.30
CA GLY A 19 -5.55 13.97 -12.54
C GLY A 19 -7.08 14.05 -12.66
N GLU A 20 -7.80 12.97 -12.35
CA GLU A 20 -9.26 13.05 -12.20
C GLU A 20 -9.65 13.86 -10.96
N LYS A 21 -10.91 14.30 -10.93
CA LYS A 21 -11.48 15.08 -9.82
C LYS A 21 -12.71 14.36 -9.26
N PRO A 22 -12.53 13.24 -8.54
CA PRO A 22 -13.65 12.52 -7.94
C PRO A 22 -14.28 13.33 -6.82
N ASP A 23 -15.57 13.09 -6.57
CA ASP A 23 -16.24 13.60 -5.36
C ASP A 23 -15.62 12.94 -4.12
N ILE A 24 -15.14 13.75 -3.19
CA ILE A 24 -14.46 13.27 -1.99
C ILE A 24 -15.51 13.07 -0.88
N ASP A 25 -15.67 11.82 -0.44
CA ASP A 25 -16.54 11.51 0.70
C ASP A 25 -15.99 12.19 1.98
N PRO A 26 -16.83 12.93 2.73
CA PRO A 26 -16.40 13.62 3.95
C PRO A 26 -15.70 12.73 4.97
N SER A 27 -16.03 11.43 5.00
CA SER A 27 -15.41 10.46 5.91
C SER A 27 -13.94 10.20 5.61
N ILE A 28 -13.45 10.42 4.38
CA ILE A 28 -12.05 10.23 3.98
C ILE A 28 -11.31 11.53 3.67
N ALA A 29 -12.01 12.66 3.73
CA ALA A 29 -11.46 13.97 3.38
C ALA A 29 -10.15 14.31 4.11
N PRO A 30 -9.95 13.98 5.41
CA PRO A 30 -8.66 14.20 6.08
C PRO A 30 -7.50 13.44 5.41
N ALA A 31 -7.71 12.16 5.06
CA ALA A 31 -6.72 11.33 4.40
C ALA A 31 -6.39 11.86 2.99
N VAL A 32 -7.43 12.16 2.19
CA VAL A 32 -7.28 12.64 0.82
C VAL A 32 -6.58 14.00 0.78
N LYS A 33 -6.94 14.92 1.68
CA LYS A 33 -6.28 16.22 1.79
C LYS A 33 -4.78 16.08 2.08
N ALA A 34 -4.43 15.25 3.07
CA ALA A 34 -3.03 15.01 3.41
C ALA A 34 -2.27 14.35 2.25
N PHE A 35 -2.92 13.46 1.49
CA PHE A 35 -2.34 12.88 0.28
C PHE A 35 -2.07 13.92 -0.80
N LEU A 36 -3.02 14.80 -1.12
CA LEU A 36 -2.82 15.84 -2.15
C LEU A 36 -1.65 16.77 -1.78
N GLU A 37 -1.60 17.23 -0.53
CA GLU A 37 -0.48 18.04 -0.02
C GLU A 37 0.86 17.29 -0.10
N PHE A 38 0.86 15.99 0.21
CA PHE A 38 2.05 15.16 0.15
C PHE A 38 2.51 14.89 -1.29
N ALA A 39 1.58 14.57 -2.19
CA ALA A 39 1.87 14.26 -3.58
C ALA A 39 2.44 15.47 -4.33
N ASP A 40 1.87 16.66 -4.10
CA ASP A 40 2.37 17.92 -4.64
C ASP A 40 3.78 18.21 -4.14
N LYS A 41 3.99 18.16 -2.81
CA LYS A 41 5.30 18.41 -2.20
C LYS A 41 6.40 17.45 -2.69
N ASN A 42 6.06 16.20 -2.96
CA ASN A 42 7.03 15.18 -3.40
C ASN A 42 7.08 15.02 -4.92
N ASN A 43 6.31 15.80 -5.68
CA ASN A 43 6.18 15.70 -7.13
C ASN A 43 5.98 14.26 -7.59
N ILE A 44 4.98 13.58 -7.03
CA ILE A 44 4.62 12.21 -7.42
C ILE A 44 3.91 12.28 -8.77
N GLN A 45 4.51 11.67 -9.79
CA GLN A 45 3.94 11.62 -11.13
C GLN A 45 3.60 10.18 -11.47
N VAL A 46 2.36 9.93 -11.88
CA VAL A 46 1.90 8.61 -12.33
C VAL A 46 1.45 8.72 -13.78
N ASP A 47 1.84 7.74 -14.58
CA ASP A 47 1.33 7.62 -15.94
C ASP A 47 -0.06 6.98 -15.88
N SER A 48 -1.05 7.67 -16.47
CA SER A 48 -2.45 7.21 -16.50
C SER A 48 -2.63 5.85 -17.19
N THR A 49 -1.70 5.44 -18.06
CA THR A 49 -1.72 4.12 -18.69
C THR A 49 -1.23 2.99 -17.77
N HIS A 50 -0.78 3.32 -16.56
CA HIS A 50 -0.10 2.42 -15.63
C HIS A 50 -0.80 2.28 -14.27
N ILE A 51 -2.07 2.65 -14.15
CA ILE A 51 -2.90 2.37 -12.97
C ILE A 51 -3.64 1.04 -13.12
N GLU A 52 -3.75 0.28 -12.03
CA GLU A 52 -4.43 -1.03 -11.98
C GLU A 52 -3.94 -1.98 -13.09
N LYS A 53 -2.64 -1.93 -13.40
CA LYS A 53 -2.04 -2.68 -14.50
C LYS A 53 -1.87 -4.14 -14.09
N ARG A 54 -2.47 -5.04 -14.88
CA ARG A 54 -2.31 -6.49 -14.72
C ARG A 54 -0.94 -6.93 -15.20
N ILE A 55 -0.33 -7.81 -14.42
CA ILE A 55 0.97 -8.41 -14.69
C ILE A 55 0.88 -9.92 -14.61
N PHE A 56 1.77 -10.59 -15.34
CA PHE A 56 1.88 -12.04 -15.33
C PHE A 56 3.34 -12.44 -15.44
N ASN A 57 3.78 -13.34 -14.57
CA ASN A 57 5.08 -13.97 -14.65
C ASN A 57 4.91 -15.45 -15.05
N PRO A 58 5.22 -15.82 -16.30
CA PRO A 58 5.08 -17.19 -16.77
C PRO A 58 6.11 -18.15 -16.18
N GLU A 59 7.31 -17.69 -15.84
CA GLU A 59 8.38 -18.53 -15.29
C GLU A 59 8.02 -19.04 -13.89
N HIS A 60 7.63 -18.12 -13.01
CA HIS A 60 7.25 -18.43 -11.65
C HIS A 60 5.75 -18.68 -11.48
N ARG A 61 4.97 -18.52 -12.56
CA ARG A 61 3.53 -18.84 -12.66
C ARG A 61 2.69 -18.15 -11.59
N TYR A 62 2.79 -16.82 -11.54
CA TYR A 62 1.93 -15.94 -10.74
C TYR A 62 1.43 -14.75 -11.57
N ALA A 63 0.33 -14.15 -11.14
CA ALA A 63 -0.22 -12.94 -11.71
C ALA A 63 -0.58 -11.95 -10.60
N GLY A 64 -0.72 -10.68 -10.93
CA GLY A 64 -1.10 -9.64 -9.99
C GLY A 64 -1.62 -8.40 -10.69
N THR A 65 -2.05 -7.44 -9.89
CA THR A 65 -2.42 -6.09 -10.34
C THR A 65 -1.61 -5.11 -9.53
N ILE A 66 -0.84 -4.26 -10.21
CA ILE A 66 -0.11 -3.17 -9.55
C ILE A 66 -1.04 -1.96 -9.45
N ASP A 67 -0.96 -1.23 -8.33
CA ASP A 67 -1.75 -0.01 -8.16
C ASP A 67 -1.27 1.06 -9.16
N ALA A 68 0.05 1.34 -9.22
CA ALA A 68 0.62 2.31 -10.16
C ALA A 68 2.10 2.07 -10.51
N LEU A 69 2.53 2.59 -11.66
CA LEU A 69 3.94 2.95 -11.90
C LEU A 69 4.11 4.47 -11.75
N ALA A 70 5.15 4.87 -11.01
CA ALA A 70 5.36 6.26 -10.65
C ALA A 70 6.81 6.72 -10.94
N LEU A 71 6.93 8.01 -11.27
CA LEU A 71 8.16 8.77 -11.27
C LEU A 71 8.17 9.67 -10.03
N ILE A 72 9.10 9.40 -9.10
CA ILE A 72 9.23 10.13 -7.84
C ILE A 72 10.71 10.48 -7.65
N GLY A 73 11.02 11.78 -7.54
CA GLY A 73 12.40 12.23 -7.36
C GLY A 73 13.37 11.75 -8.46
N GLY A 74 12.89 11.62 -9.70
CA GLY A 74 13.69 11.16 -10.84
C GLY A 74 13.90 9.65 -10.92
N LYS A 75 13.33 8.85 -10.01
CA LYS A 75 13.35 7.39 -10.05
C LYS A 75 12.03 6.87 -10.59
N PHE A 76 12.09 5.81 -11.41
CA PHE A 76 10.91 5.14 -11.93
C PHE A 76 10.72 3.79 -11.23
N GLY A 77 9.51 3.54 -10.74
CA GLY A 77 9.26 2.41 -9.87
C GLY A 77 7.79 2.06 -9.68
N VAL A 78 7.55 0.92 -9.04
CA VAL A 78 6.20 0.48 -8.64
C VAL A 78 5.76 1.28 -7.41
N LEU A 79 4.55 1.84 -7.43
CA LEU A 79 3.94 2.51 -6.28
C LEU A 79 2.74 1.68 -5.82
N ASP A 80 2.79 1.18 -4.58
CA ASP A 80 1.73 0.38 -3.97
C ASP A 80 1.09 1.17 -2.81
N ILE A 81 -0.23 1.36 -2.85
CA ILE A 81 -1.00 2.19 -1.94
C ILE A 81 -1.56 1.32 -0.81
N LYS A 82 -1.28 1.72 0.43
CA LYS A 82 -1.71 0.97 1.62
C LYS A 82 -2.50 1.83 2.60
N THR A 83 -3.70 1.37 2.96
CA THR A 83 -4.55 2.02 3.98
C THR A 83 -4.45 1.34 5.35
N SER A 84 -3.25 0.94 5.71
CA SER A 84 -2.92 0.19 6.92
C SER A 84 -2.51 1.10 8.08
N GLN A 85 -2.41 0.55 9.28
CA GLN A 85 -1.95 1.31 10.46
C GLN A 85 -0.46 1.67 10.38
N SER A 86 0.34 0.84 9.71
CA SER A 86 1.78 1.00 9.53
C SER A 86 2.20 0.37 8.20
N ILE A 87 3.40 0.69 7.72
CA ILE A 87 4.06 -0.07 6.66
C ILE A 87 4.60 -1.38 7.27
N TYR A 88 4.07 -2.52 6.84
CA TYR A 88 4.50 -3.84 7.30
C TYR A 88 5.51 -4.45 6.32
N ARG A 89 6.38 -5.33 6.83
CA ARG A 89 7.46 -5.93 6.04
C ARG A 89 6.94 -6.88 4.96
N ASP A 90 5.83 -7.56 5.22
CA ASP A 90 5.20 -8.50 4.29
C ASP A 90 4.69 -7.84 3.00
N TYR A 91 4.42 -6.53 3.01
CA TYR A 91 4.11 -5.76 1.79
C TYR A 91 5.24 -5.80 0.76
N ASN A 92 6.48 -6.02 1.22
CA ASN A 92 7.60 -6.18 0.31
C ASN A 92 7.56 -7.49 -0.48
N LEU A 93 6.83 -8.52 -0.02
CA LEU A 93 6.66 -9.76 -0.79
C LEU A 93 5.80 -9.53 -2.04
N GLN A 94 4.74 -8.74 -1.89
CA GLN A 94 3.86 -8.38 -3.01
C GLN A 94 4.61 -7.53 -4.03
N THR A 95 5.23 -6.44 -3.58
CA THR A 95 5.90 -5.49 -4.48
C THR A 95 7.17 -6.07 -5.10
N SER A 96 7.82 -7.07 -4.49
CA SER A 96 8.99 -7.74 -5.10
C SER A 96 8.59 -8.65 -6.25
N ALA A 97 7.46 -9.36 -6.12
CA ALA A 97 6.86 -10.10 -7.22
C ALA A 97 6.47 -9.17 -8.38
N TYR A 98 6.01 -7.96 -8.08
CA TYR A 98 5.70 -6.98 -9.11
C TYR A 98 6.95 -6.55 -9.87
N MET A 99 8.04 -6.26 -9.14
CA MET A 99 9.33 -5.92 -9.74
C MET A 99 9.84 -7.02 -10.67
N ASP A 100 9.91 -8.28 -10.22
CA ASP A 100 10.38 -9.39 -11.06
C ASP A 100 9.54 -9.54 -12.34
N ALA A 101 8.20 -9.54 -12.23
CA ALA A 101 7.33 -9.63 -13.39
C ALA A 101 7.53 -8.47 -14.39
N LEU A 102 7.67 -7.24 -13.90
CA LEU A 102 7.78 -6.04 -14.74
C LEU A 102 9.17 -5.85 -15.35
N THR A 103 10.25 -6.22 -14.65
CA THR A 103 11.63 -6.07 -15.16
C THR A 103 11.92 -6.91 -16.40
N ARG A 104 11.05 -7.88 -16.70
CA ARG A 104 11.12 -8.73 -17.89
C ARG A 104 10.53 -8.06 -19.14
N ASP A 105 9.75 -6.98 -18.96
CA ASP A 105 9.21 -6.18 -20.06
C ASP A 105 10.28 -5.18 -20.55
N PRO A 106 10.78 -5.29 -21.79
CA PRO A 106 11.77 -4.37 -22.33
C PRO A 106 11.32 -2.91 -22.35
N LEU A 107 10.00 -2.65 -22.40
CA LEU A 107 9.44 -1.30 -22.35
C LEU A 107 9.60 -0.64 -20.97
N LEU A 108 9.91 -1.43 -19.94
CA LEU A 108 10.08 -0.99 -18.55
C LEU A 108 11.53 -1.07 -18.07
N ALA A 109 12.51 -1.04 -18.97
CA ALA A 109 13.94 -1.14 -18.64
C ALA A 109 14.46 -0.07 -17.65
N GLY A 110 13.73 1.03 -17.44
CA GLY A 110 14.04 2.06 -16.45
C GLY A 110 13.56 1.77 -15.02
N LEU A 111 12.81 0.69 -14.81
CA LEU A 111 12.22 0.34 -13.51
C LEU A 111 13.32 -0.07 -12.52
N ASN A 112 13.56 0.75 -11.50
CA ASN A 112 14.71 0.58 -10.61
C ASN A 112 14.37 0.53 -9.13
N THR A 113 13.14 0.84 -8.75
CA THR A 113 12.74 0.89 -7.35
C THR A 113 11.25 0.61 -7.20
N ARG A 114 10.80 0.63 -5.94
CA ARG A 114 9.41 0.46 -5.56
C ARG A 114 9.15 1.22 -4.26
N TRP A 115 7.92 1.66 -4.09
CA TRP A 115 7.47 2.39 -2.93
C TRP A 115 6.20 1.79 -2.36
N ILE A 116 6.09 1.93 -1.04
CA ILE A 116 4.82 1.79 -0.34
C ILE A 116 4.38 3.21 0.03
N LEU A 117 3.23 3.63 -0.50
CA LEU A 117 2.56 4.86 -0.15
C LEU A 117 1.43 4.53 0.83
N ARG A 118 1.71 4.70 2.12
CA ARG A 118 0.72 4.53 3.16
C ARG A 118 -0.11 5.80 3.30
N ILE A 119 -1.43 5.67 3.22
CA ILE A 119 -2.39 6.75 3.40
C ILE A 119 -3.44 6.31 4.41
N ASP A 120 -3.61 7.08 5.48
CA ASP A 120 -4.51 6.75 6.57
C ASP A 120 -5.04 8.03 7.21
N GLN A 121 -5.89 7.88 8.22
CA GLN A 121 -6.33 8.99 9.06
C GLN A 121 -6.50 8.52 10.50
N ASN A 122 -6.16 9.40 11.45
CA ASN A 122 -6.30 9.12 12.87
C ASN A 122 -6.57 10.40 13.67
N LYS A 123 -6.98 10.21 14.93
CA LYS A 123 -7.12 11.28 15.92
C LYS A 123 -5.92 11.24 16.86
N GLY A 124 -5.35 12.41 17.16
CA GLY A 124 -4.32 12.55 18.19
C GLY A 124 -4.94 12.90 19.53
N CYS A 125 -4.44 12.32 20.63
CA CYS A 125 -4.80 12.75 21.97
C CYS A 125 -4.09 14.08 22.26
N LEU A 126 -4.85 15.13 22.57
CA LEU A 126 -4.35 16.47 22.88
C LEU A 126 -3.56 16.54 24.20
N ARG A 127 -3.69 15.51 25.06
CA ARG A 127 -3.02 15.46 26.37
C ARG A 127 -1.73 14.65 26.37
N CYS A 128 -1.73 13.48 25.74
CA CYS A 128 -0.61 12.53 25.84
C CYS A 128 0.03 12.17 24.49
N GLY A 129 -0.52 12.61 23.36
CA GLY A 129 0.01 12.24 22.04
C GLY A 129 -0.28 10.80 21.61
N ALA A 130 -1.13 10.05 22.32
CA ALA A 130 -1.66 8.78 21.82
C ALA A 130 -2.40 9.00 20.49
N THR A 131 -2.50 7.97 19.66
CA THR A 131 -3.27 8.03 18.40
C THR A 131 -4.41 7.03 18.45
N MET A 132 -5.62 7.45 18.07
CA MET A 132 -6.76 6.57 17.85
C MET A 132 -7.07 6.47 16.37
N ARG A 133 -7.18 5.24 15.89
CA ARG A 133 -7.63 4.92 14.54
C ARG A 133 -8.94 4.16 14.60
N SER A 134 -10.00 4.74 14.06
CA SER A 134 -11.31 4.09 13.93
C SER A 134 -11.41 3.47 12.54
N LYS A 135 -11.55 2.14 12.43
CA LYS A 135 -11.78 1.46 11.14
C LYS A 135 -12.79 0.34 11.29
N GLY A 136 -13.86 0.37 10.50
CA GLY A 136 -14.90 -0.66 10.49
C GLY A 136 -15.60 -0.86 11.83
N GLY A 137 -15.84 0.23 12.58
CA GLY A 137 -16.48 0.21 13.89
C GLY A 137 -15.60 -0.26 15.05
N ARG A 138 -14.28 -0.41 14.82
CA ARG A 138 -13.32 -0.73 15.89
C ARG A 138 -12.28 0.39 16.01
N ASP A 139 -12.07 0.82 17.24
CA ASP A 139 -11.03 1.77 17.59
C ASP A 139 -9.76 1.03 18.01
N LYS A 140 -8.64 1.42 17.40
CA LYS A 140 -7.30 1.00 17.81
C LYS A 140 -6.57 2.19 18.37
N ILE A 141 -6.27 2.14 19.67
CA ILE A 141 -5.48 3.15 20.36
C ILE A 141 -4.03 2.68 20.42
N LYS A 142 -3.10 3.56 20.06
CA LYS A 142 -1.66 3.39 20.25
C LYS A 142 -1.17 4.45 21.23
N ASN A 143 -0.73 4.01 22.40
CA ASN A 143 -0.22 4.88 23.44
C ASN A 143 1.24 5.27 23.19
N PRO A 144 1.68 6.45 23.67
CA PRO A 144 3.09 6.81 23.70
C PRO A 144 3.86 5.89 24.65
N THR A 145 5.18 5.78 24.46
CA THR A 145 6.05 4.95 25.31
C THR A 145 6.07 5.41 26.77
N ARG A 146 5.85 6.70 27.03
CA ARG A 146 5.76 7.30 28.38
C ARG A 146 4.67 8.37 28.41
N GLY A 147 4.04 8.56 29.57
CA GLY A 147 3.08 9.66 29.80
C GLY A 147 1.69 9.47 29.17
N ALA A 148 1.24 8.23 28.99
CA ALA A 148 -0.12 7.96 28.51
C ALA A 148 -1.19 8.43 29.51
N CYS A 149 -2.37 8.81 29.01
CA CYS A 149 -3.50 9.18 29.88
C CYS A 149 -3.89 8.00 30.78
N ILE A 150 -4.11 8.30 32.06
CA ILE A 150 -4.58 7.33 33.05
C ILE A 150 -6.00 6.87 32.67
N GLU A 151 -6.29 5.58 32.85
CA GLU A 151 -7.62 4.99 32.64
C GLU A 151 -8.23 5.22 31.25
N ASN A 152 -7.40 5.45 30.22
CA ASN A 152 -7.85 5.78 28.85
C ASN A 152 -8.72 7.05 28.76
N ASN A 153 -8.60 7.98 29.70
CA ASN A 153 -9.27 9.29 29.69
C ASN A 153 -8.62 10.26 28.67
N HIS A 154 -8.62 9.85 27.40
CA HIS A 154 -8.05 10.60 26.30
C HIS A 154 -8.98 11.73 25.83
N GLU A 155 -8.36 12.84 25.39
CA GLU A 155 -9.05 13.95 24.73
C GLU A 155 -8.64 13.97 23.27
N TRP A 156 -9.51 13.50 22.38
CA TRP A 156 -9.18 13.28 20.97
C TRP A 156 -9.40 14.52 20.12
N SER A 157 -8.45 14.80 19.23
CA SER A 157 -8.58 15.84 18.21
C SER A 157 -9.58 15.47 17.11
N GLU A 158 -9.88 16.43 16.25
CA GLU A 158 -10.42 16.13 14.92
C GLU A 158 -9.50 15.16 14.15
N PRO A 159 -10.05 14.31 13.28
CA PRO A 159 -9.26 13.42 12.44
C PRO A 159 -8.28 14.19 11.56
N ARG A 160 -7.07 13.66 11.40
CA ARG A 160 -6.04 14.17 10.51
C ARG A 160 -5.55 13.05 9.61
N GLY A 161 -5.28 13.39 8.35
CA GLY A 161 -4.64 12.48 7.42
C GLY A 161 -3.18 12.22 7.81
N VAL A 162 -2.72 11.00 7.55
CA VAL A 162 -1.34 10.57 7.76
C VAL A 162 -0.86 9.91 6.49
N VAL A 163 0.21 10.44 5.92
CA VAL A 163 0.83 9.91 4.71
C VAL A 163 2.30 9.58 4.99
N GLU A 164 2.72 8.40 4.57
CA GLU A 164 4.09 7.93 4.68
C GLU A 164 4.48 7.29 3.34
N LEU A 165 5.59 7.72 2.76
CA LEU A 165 6.17 7.11 1.57
C LEU A 165 7.49 6.47 1.96
N LYS A 166 7.66 5.19 1.63
CA LYS A 166 8.91 4.47 1.89
C LYS A 166 9.39 3.75 0.63
N GLU A 167 10.64 4.01 0.26
CA GLU A 167 11.32 3.38 -0.87
C GLU A 167 12.00 2.07 -0.46
N PHE A 168 11.94 1.05 -1.33
CA PHE A 168 12.57 -0.25 -1.16
C PHE A 168 13.32 -0.68 -2.44
N PRO A 169 14.50 -0.12 -2.73
CA PRO A 169 15.19 -0.32 -4.01
C PRO A 169 15.77 -1.74 -4.16
N TYR A 170 16.11 -2.39 -3.05
CA TYR A 170 16.59 -3.78 -3.04
C TYR A 170 15.41 -4.72 -2.85
N TRP A 171 15.19 -5.64 -3.80
CA TRP A 171 13.96 -6.43 -3.85
C TRP A 171 14.17 -7.92 -4.06
N GLN A 172 15.37 -8.34 -4.44
CA GLN A 172 15.71 -9.72 -4.76
C GLN A 172 15.52 -10.65 -3.55
N ALA A 173 16.01 -10.27 -2.37
CA ALA A 173 15.82 -11.07 -1.16
C ALA A 173 14.34 -11.17 -0.73
N ASP A 174 13.55 -10.12 -0.96
CA ASP A 174 12.10 -10.15 -0.70
C ASP A 174 11.37 -10.99 -1.77
N PHE A 175 11.91 -11.09 -2.99
CA PHE A 175 11.38 -11.94 -4.04
C PHE A 175 11.66 -13.43 -3.75
N ASP A 176 12.86 -13.77 -3.27
CA ASP A 176 13.17 -15.12 -2.81
C ASP A 176 12.23 -15.55 -1.68
N ALA A 177 11.94 -14.64 -0.74
CA ALA A 177 10.97 -14.87 0.32
C ALA A 177 9.54 -15.05 -0.24
N PHE A 178 9.14 -14.28 -1.25
CA PHE A 178 7.87 -14.45 -1.94
C PHE A 178 7.77 -15.83 -2.60
N LEU A 179 8.82 -16.27 -3.31
CA LEU A 179 8.87 -17.61 -3.91
C LEU A 179 8.81 -18.71 -2.85
N GLY A 180 9.47 -18.53 -1.70
CA GLY A 180 9.36 -19.43 -0.56
C GLY A 180 7.92 -19.54 -0.03
N ALA A 181 7.24 -18.42 0.15
CA ALA A 181 5.83 -18.39 0.58
C ALA A 181 4.91 -19.06 -0.45
N LYS A 182 5.13 -18.78 -1.74
CA LYS A 182 4.41 -19.43 -2.84
C LYS A 182 4.64 -20.94 -2.83
N LYS A 183 5.88 -21.40 -2.61
CA LYS A 183 6.21 -22.82 -2.57
C LYS A 183 5.52 -23.54 -1.41
N LEU A 184 5.44 -22.89 -0.25
CA LEU A 184 4.68 -23.41 0.90
C LEU A 184 3.20 -23.53 0.54
N TRP A 185 2.61 -22.49 -0.06
CA TRP A 185 1.22 -22.52 -0.51
C TRP A 185 0.97 -23.63 -1.53
N GLU A 186 1.87 -23.83 -2.50
CA GLU A 186 1.77 -24.92 -3.47
C GLU A 186 1.79 -26.30 -2.81
N TRP A 187 2.66 -26.48 -1.81
CA TRP A 187 2.75 -27.72 -1.04
C TRP A 187 1.45 -28.00 -0.28
N GLU A 188 0.86 -26.99 0.37
CA GLU A 188 -0.43 -27.14 1.06
C GLU A 188 -1.60 -27.44 0.09
N ASN A 189 -1.50 -27.01 -1.17
CA ASN A 189 -2.56 -27.12 -2.17
C ASN A 189 -2.28 -28.19 -3.25
N GLU A 190 -1.30 -29.07 -3.02
CA GLU A 190 -0.80 -30.01 -4.02
C GLU A 190 -1.90 -30.83 -4.70
N TYR A 191 -2.86 -31.35 -3.91
CA TYR A 191 -3.98 -32.14 -4.40
C TYR A 191 -4.79 -31.41 -5.48
N TRP A 192 -5.13 -30.14 -5.25
CA TRP A 192 -5.90 -29.34 -6.18
C TRP A 192 -5.08 -28.93 -7.40
N LEU A 193 -3.80 -28.61 -7.19
CA LEU A 193 -2.89 -28.21 -8.26
C LEU A 193 -2.60 -29.35 -9.24
N LYS A 194 -2.53 -30.60 -8.78
CA LYS A 194 -2.43 -31.78 -9.64
C LYS A 194 -3.66 -31.98 -10.52
N LYS A 195 -4.87 -31.74 -9.99
CA LYS A 195 -6.13 -31.86 -10.77
C LYS A 195 -6.23 -30.91 -11.95
N ILE A 196 -5.58 -29.75 -11.87
CA ILE A 196 -5.55 -28.75 -12.95
C ILE A 196 -4.25 -28.78 -13.76
N SER A 197 -3.44 -29.83 -13.59
CA SER A 197 -2.15 -30.01 -14.27
C SER A 197 -1.17 -28.85 -14.06
N TYR A 198 -1.27 -28.16 -12.91
CA TYR A 198 -0.31 -27.13 -12.52
C TYR A 198 0.99 -27.76 -11.99
N LEU A 199 0.87 -28.80 -11.17
CA LEU A 199 2.01 -29.64 -10.77
C LEU A 199 1.97 -30.89 -11.65
N ALA A 200 3.00 -31.06 -12.46
CA ALA A 200 3.22 -32.28 -13.23
C ALA A 200 3.63 -33.44 -12.31
#